data_AF-B0STA8-F1
#
_entry.id   AF-B0STA8-F1
#
_cell.length_a   1.000
_cell.length_b   1.000
_cell.length_c   1.000
_cell.angle_alpha   90.00
_cell.angle_beta   90.00
_cell.angle_gamma   90.00
#
_symmetry.space_group_name_H-M   'P 1'
#
loop_
_entity.id
_entity.type
_entity.pdbx_description
1 polymer ?
#
loop_
_entity_poly.entity_id
_entity_poly.type
_entity_poly.pdbx_seq_one_letter_code
_entity_poly.pdbx_strand_id
1 'polypeptide(L)'
;MMKNKSFKAKFDKEYDALNLSETLIELMESQKVSVRELSKKANVSSTVIQEIRSGKQDNPTLLVLSKLIHTLGGEIVIKKGKKTLASV
;
A
#
# COMPACT_ATOMS: atom_id res chain seq x y z
N MET A 1 12.52 -20.15 -16.65
CA MET A 1 11.28 -19.38 -16.90
C MET A 1 10.11 -20.12 -16.27
N MET A 2 9.33 -19.48 -15.38
CA MET A 2 8.15 -20.08 -14.77
C MET A 2 7.08 -20.38 -15.83
N LYS A 3 6.78 -21.67 -16.04
CA LYS A 3 5.96 -22.17 -17.15
C LYS A 3 4.44 -22.16 -16.88
N ASN A 4 3.99 -21.73 -15.70
CA ASN A 4 2.58 -21.79 -15.31
C ASN A 4 1.96 -20.39 -15.13
N LYS A 5 0.98 -20.05 -15.96
CA LYS A 5 0.28 -18.75 -15.96
C LYS A 5 -0.49 -18.49 -14.66
N SER A 6 -1.10 -19.50 -14.05
CA SER A 6 -1.84 -19.33 -12.79
C SER A 6 -0.90 -19.09 -11.62
N PHE A 7 0.25 -19.78 -11.61
CA PHE A 7 1.31 -19.54 -10.64
C PHE A 7 1.85 -18.12 -10.76
N LYS A 8 2.15 -17.66 -11.98
CA LYS A 8 2.66 -16.30 -12.20
C LYS A 8 1.70 -15.23 -11.69
N ALA A 9 0.41 -15.34 -12.03
CA ALA A 9 -0.58 -14.35 -11.56
C ALA A 9 -0.70 -14.31 -10.03
N LYS A 10 -0.66 -15.47 -9.37
CA LYS A 10 -0.67 -15.53 -7.90
C LYS A 10 0.60 -14.93 -7.29
N PHE A 11 1.76 -15.25 -7.87
CA PHE A 11 3.05 -14.70 -7.45
C PHE A 11 3.08 -13.18 -7.60
N ASP A 12 2.67 -12.64 -8.76
CA ASP A 12 2.63 -11.20 -9.02
C ASP A 12 1.74 -10.48 -7.99
N LYS A 13 0.57 -11.06 -7.66
CA LYS A 13 -0.34 -10.51 -6.64
C LYS A 13 0.28 -10.52 -5.23
N GLU A 14 0.89 -11.63 -4.81
CA GLU A 14 1.55 -11.74 -3.51
C GLU A 14 2.75 -10.79 -3.42
N TYR A 15 3.47 -10.60 -4.52
CA TYR A 15 4.59 -9.68 -4.62
C TYR A 15 4.14 -8.22 -4.49
N ASP A 16 3.06 -7.82 -5.17
CA ASP A 16 2.49 -6.47 -5.05
C ASP A 16 1.98 -6.19 -3.63
N ALA A 17 1.33 -7.17 -2.99
CA ALA A 17 0.87 -7.06 -1.61
C ALA A 17 2.04 -6.91 -0.62
N LEU A 18 3.14 -7.64 -0.83
CA LEU A 18 4.36 -7.53 -0.03
C LEU A 18 4.98 -6.13 -0.17
N ASN A 19 5.19 -5.65 -1.40
CA ASN A 19 5.76 -4.33 -1.65
C ASN A 19 4.94 -3.22 -0.97
N LEU A 20 3.62 -3.31 -1.06
CA LEU A 20 2.74 -2.33 -0.42
C LEU A 20 2.85 -2.39 1.11
N SER A 21 2.88 -3.59 1.67
CA SER A 21 3.02 -3.81 3.11
C SER A 21 4.33 -3.20 3.63
N GLU A 22 5.46 -3.49 2.97
CA GLU A 22 6.78 -2.96 3.31
C GLU A 22 6.81 -1.43 3.22
N THR A 23 6.29 -0.87 2.12
CA THR A 23 6.21 0.58 1.91
C THR A 23 5.42 1.26 3.03
N LEU A 24 4.25 0.71 3.40
CA LEU A 24 3.42 1.28 4.45
C LEU A 24 4.11 1.20 5.82
N ILE A 25 4.79 0.10 6.13
CA ILE A 25 5.54 -0.08 7.36
C ILE A 25 6.66 0.96 7.45
N GLU A 26 7.46 1.12 6.39
CA GLU A 26 8.56 2.07 6.33
C GLU A 26 8.07 3.52 6.53
N LEU A 27 6.98 3.91 5.86
CA LEU A 27 6.38 5.22 6.02
C LEU A 27 5.89 5.45 7.46
N MET A 28 5.25 4.45 8.07
CA MET A 28 4.81 4.55 9.48
C MET A 28 5.98 4.67 10.46
N GLU A 29 7.05 3.91 10.25
CA GLU A 29 8.26 3.96 11.08
C GLU A 29 8.98 5.31 10.96
N SER A 30 9.12 5.81 9.73
CA SER A 30 9.76 7.12 9.48
C SER A 30 9.01 8.27 10.16
N GLN A 31 7.68 8.21 10.20
CA GLN A 31 6.83 9.20 10.84
C GLN A 31 6.58 8.92 12.34
N LYS A 32 7.07 7.78 12.87
CA LYS A 32 6.82 7.29 14.24
C LYS A 32 5.33 7.20 14.59
N VAL A 33 4.49 6.80 13.63
CA VAL A 33 3.03 6.72 13.77
C VAL A 33 2.59 5.30 14.07
N SER A 34 1.82 5.10 15.14
CA SER A 34 1.19 3.81 15.44
C SER A 34 -0.03 3.52 14.54
N VAL A 35 -0.46 2.26 14.41
CA VAL A 35 -1.71 1.90 13.70
C VAL A 35 -2.91 2.66 14.24
N ARG A 36 -3.01 2.79 15.57
CA ARG A 36 -4.11 3.50 16.23
C ARG A 36 -4.11 4.99 15.89
N GLU A 37 -2.94 5.60 15.80
CA GLU A 37 -2.80 7.00 15.44
C GLU A 37 -3.09 7.23 13.96
N LEU A 38 -2.55 6.38 13.07
CA LEU A 38 -2.85 6.42 11.64
C LEU A 38 -4.33 6.25 11.36
N SER A 39 -4.99 5.32 12.07
CA SER A 39 -6.44 5.10 11.97
C SER A 39 -7.24 6.38 12.23
N LYS A 40 -6.89 7.12 13.28
CA LYS A 40 -7.52 8.39 13.63
C LYS A 40 -7.23 9.49 12.60
N LYS A 41 -5.96 9.63 12.19
CA LYS A 41 -5.53 10.69 11.26
C LYS A 41 -6.10 10.49 9.85
N ALA A 42 -6.08 9.26 9.34
CA ALA A 42 -6.53 8.95 7.98
C ALA A 42 -8.05 8.67 7.88
N ASN A 43 -8.74 8.57 9.02
CA ASN A 43 -10.13 8.12 9.10
C ASN A 43 -10.35 6.77 8.38
N VAL A 44 -9.50 5.80 8.71
CA VAL A 44 -9.52 4.41 8.21
C VAL A 44 -9.49 3.47 9.41
N SER A 45 -10.23 2.35 9.37
CA SER A 45 -10.26 1.43 10.51
C SER A 45 -8.89 0.81 10.77
N SER A 46 -8.56 0.58 12.04
CA SER A 46 -7.32 -0.08 12.44
C SER A 46 -7.19 -1.49 11.85
N THR A 47 -8.31 -2.19 11.67
CA THR A 47 -8.35 -3.52 11.04
C THR A 47 -7.87 -3.44 9.58
N VAL A 48 -8.40 -2.51 8.78
CA VAL A 48 -7.98 -2.34 7.39
C VAL A 48 -6.49 -1.99 7.31
N ILE A 49 -6.01 -1.09 8.17
CA ILE A 49 -4.57 -0.76 8.24
C ILE A 49 -3.73 -2.00 8.57
N GLN A 50 -4.17 -2.79 9.54
CA GLN A 50 -3.46 -4.00 9.96
C GLN A 50 -3.46 -5.09 8.89
N GLU A 51 -4.54 -5.25 8.13
CA GLU A 51 -4.62 -6.20 7.02
C GLU A 51 -3.67 -5.80 5.87
N ILE A 52 -3.59 -4.50 5.55
CA ILE A 52 -2.61 -3.99 4.57
C ILE A 52 -1.18 -4.23 5.07
N ARG A 53 -0.87 -3.86 6.32
CA ARG A 53 0.47 -4.08 6.94
C ARG A 53 0.88 -5.54 7.09
N SER A 54 -0.06 -6.47 7.02
CA SER A 54 0.24 -7.90 7.13
C SER A 54 0.22 -8.61 5.78
N GLY A 55 0.02 -7.88 4.68
CA GLY A 55 -0.13 -8.43 3.34
C GLY A 55 -1.38 -9.31 3.17
N LYS A 56 -2.30 -9.31 4.15
CA LYS A 56 -3.55 -10.09 4.10
C LYS A 56 -4.64 -9.41 3.29
N GLN A 57 -4.53 -8.09 3.12
CA GLN A 57 -5.46 -7.34 2.29
C GLN A 57 -5.12 -7.51 0.82
N ASP A 58 -5.90 -8.34 0.14
CA ASP A 58 -5.69 -8.70 -1.26
C ASP A 58 -5.95 -7.55 -2.26
N ASN A 59 -6.76 -6.54 -1.89
CA ASN A 59 -7.18 -5.48 -2.81
C ASN A 59 -7.68 -4.21 -2.07
N PRO A 60 -6.80 -3.42 -1.42
CA PRO A 60 -7.21 -2.14 -0.86
C PRO A 60 -7.62 -1.17 -1.98
N THR A 61 -8.65 -0.36 -1.74
CA THR A 61 -9.07 0.65 -2.71
C THR A 61 -8.02 1.76 -2.82
N LEU A 62 -7.90 2.35 -4.01
CA LEU A 62 -6.98 3.49 -4.23
C LEU A 62 -7.27 4.65 -3.27
N LEU A 63 -8.53 4.89 -2.93
CA LEU A 63 -8.93 5.94 -1.98
C LEU A 63 -8.37 5.68 -0.57
N VAL A 64 -8.43 4.43 -0.09
CA VAL A 64 -7.85 4.07 1.21
C VAL A 64 -6.34 4.21 1.18
N LEU A 65 -5.70 3.73 0.10
CA LEU A 65 -4.25 3.87 -0.10
C LEU A 65 -3.79 5.32 -0.10
N SER A 66 -4.43 6.18 -0.90
CA SER A 66 -4.12 7.61 -1.00
C SER A 66 -4.25 8.28 0.38
N LYS A 67 -5.36 8.03 1.11
CA LYS A 67 -5.53 8.56 2.48
C LYS A 67 -4.38 8.17 3.41
N LEU A 68 -3.98 6.90 3.42
CA LEU A 68 -2.92 6.41 4.30
C LEU A 68 -1.56 7.02 3.92
N ILE A 69 -1.21 6.99 2.64
CA ILE A 69 0.06 7.49 2.13
C ILE A 69 0.18 9.00 2.35
N HIS A 70 -0.86 9.79 2.04
CA HIS A 70 -0.86 11.24 2.27
C HIS A 70 -0.78 11.59 3.75
N THR A 71 -1.48 10.84 4.61
CA THR A 71 -1.42 11.04 6.07
C THR A 71 0.00 10.82 6.60
N LEU A 72 0.79 9.98 5.93
CA LEU A 72 2.19 9.70 6.25
C LEU A 72 3.18 10.60 5.49
N GLY A 73 2.69 11.63 4.77
CA GLY A 73 3.51 12.58 4.04
C GLY A 73 4.05 12.08 2.69
N GLY A 74 3.52 10.96 2.20
CA GLY A 74 3.83 10.43 0.87
C GLY A 74 2.82 10.86 -0.20
N GLU A 75 3.04 10.40 -1.43
CA GLU A 75 2.22 10.69 -2.61
C GLU A 75 2.14 9.45 -3.52
N ILE A 76 0.98 9.17 -4.12
CA ILE A 76 0.85 8.13 -5.14
C ILE A 76 1.01 8.77 -6.52
N VAL A 77 2.02 8.34 -7.28
CA VAL A 77 2.31 8.92 -8.60
C VAL A 77 2.06 7.90 -9.71
N ILE A 78 1.21 8.26 -10.67
CA ILE A 78 1.02 7.49 -11.90
C ILE A 78 2.06 7.97 -12.92
N LYS A 79 2.98 7.07 -13.31
CA LYS A 79 4.03 7.36 -14.29
C LYS A 79 3.88 6.53 -15.56
N LYS A 80 4.20 7.13 -16.70
CA LYS A 80 4.44 6.44 -17.97
C LYS A 80 5.89 6.66 -18.39
N GLY A 81 6.73 5.65 -18.17
CA GLY A 81 8.17 5.79 -18.30
C GLY A 81 8.68 6.87 -17.33
N LYS A 82 9.36 7.90 -17.86
CA LYS A 82 9.88 9.03 -17.07
C LYS A 82 8.85 10.14 -16.83
N LYS A 83 7.68 10.09 -17.47
CA LYS A 83 6.66 11.15 -17.39
C LYS A 83 5.67 10.85 -16.28
N THR A 84 5.50 11.78 -15.34
CA THR A 84 4.37 11.80 -14.41
C THR A 84 3.10 12.18 -15.15
N LEU A 85 2.07 11.35 -15.05
CA LEU A 85 0.76 11.56 -15.66
C LEU A 85 -0.25 12.11 -14.65
N ALA A 86 -0.20 11.63 -13.42
CA ALA A 86 -1.07 12.07 -12.34
C ALA A 86 -0.41 11.83 -10.98
N SER A 87 -0.92 12.57 -10.00
CA SER A 87 -0.63 12.45 -8.58
C SER A 87 -1.97 12.30 -7.87
N VAL A 88 -2.05 11.36 -6.93
CA VAL A 88 -3.26 11.00 -6.19
C VAL A 88 -2.95 10.78 -4.73
#